data_AF-A0A7Y3BYF7-F1
#
_entry.id   AF-A0A7Y3BYF7-F1
#
_cell.length_a   1.000
_cell.length_b   1.000
_cell.length_c   1.000
_cell.angle_alpha   90.00
_cell.angle_beta   90.00
_cell.angle_gamma   90.00
#
_symmetry.space_group_name_H-M   'P 1'
#
loop_
_entity.id
_entity.type
_entity.pdbx_description
1 polymer ?
#
loop_
_entity_poly.entity_id
_entity_poly.type
_entity_poly.pdbx_seq_one_letter_code
_entity_poly.pdbx_strand_id
1 'polypeptide(L)'
;QLVYVANLITQDGETMSMSLVDHIHALMSFTGLKPDFLALVNKRDIDVPPPFQVLRPSADMPVSFVEAELKDDHFDWPQHDPMLLGQALSDIWEGR
;
A
#
# COMPACT_ATOMS: atom_id res chain seq x y z
N GLN A 1 -1.41 -16.08 6.26
CA GLN A 1 -1.64 -14.67 6.65
C GLN A 1 -2.25 -13.93 5.48
N LEU A 2 -3.22 -13.04 5.70
CA LEU A 2 -3.76 -12.17 4.64
C LEU A 2 -2.91 -10.89 4.60
N VAL A 3 -2.47 -10.51 3.40
CA VAL A 3 -1.69 -9.28 3.17
C VAL A 3 -2.43 -8.42 2.15
N TYR A 4 -2.69 -7.17 2.51
CA TYR A 4 -3.15 -6.13 1.60
C TYR A 4 -1.93 -5.37 1.09
N VAL A 5 -1.66 -5.44 -0.21
CA VAL A 5 -0.61 -4.63 -0.84
C VAL A 5 -1.23 -3.28 -1.19
N ALA A 6 -0.78 -2.23 -0.51
CA ALA A 6 -1.29 -0.89 -0.74
C ALA A 6 -0.90 -0.39 -2.13
N ASN A 7 -1.79 0.37 -2.76
CA ASN A 7 -1.41 1.16 -3.92
C ASN A 7 -0.29 2.14 -3.55
N LEU A 8 0.57 2.47 -4.52
CA LEU A 8 1.63 3.46 -4.31
C LEU A 8 1.06 4.89 -4.20
N ILE A 9 0.05 5.15 -5.03
CA ILE A 9 -0.59 6.46 -5.18
C ILE A 9 -2.10 6.28 -5.34
N THR A 10 -2.84 7.35 -5.09
CA THR A 10 -4.27 7.44 -5.42
C THR A 10 -4.52 7.31 -6.93
N GLN A 11 -5.71 6.86 -7.34
CA GLN A 11 -6.08 6.64 -8.74
C GLN A 11 -7.30 7.49 -9.14
N ASP A 12 -7.26 8.06 -10.34
CA ASP A 12 -8.38 8.81 -10.90
C ASP A 12 -9.61 7.91 -11.10
N GLY A 13 -10.79 8.42 -10.76
CA GLY A 13 -12.05 7.67 -10.80
C GLY A 13 -12.24 6.58 -9.74
N GLU A 14 -11.22 6.26 -8.95
CA GLU A 14 -11.28 5.19 -7.94
C GLU A 14 -11.01 5.70 -6.53
N THR A 15 -9.84 6.32 -6.31
CA THR A 15 -9.34 6.61 -4.95
C THR A 15 -8.79 8.03 -4.78
N MET A 16 -9.23 8.96 -5.63
CA MET A 16 -8.89 10.37 -5.47
C MET A 16 -9.25 10.90 -4.08
N SER A 17 -8.30 11.59 -3.47
CA SER A 17 -8.42 12.14 -2.11
C SER A 17 -8.60 11.12 -0.98
N MET A 18 -8.48 9.81 -1.26
CA MET A 18 -8.48 8.78 -0.23
C MET A 18 -7.07 8.59 0.34
N SER A 19 -6.95 8.65 1.66
CA SER A 19 -5.76 8.22 2.38
C SER A 19 -5.65 6.70 2.41
N LEU A 20 -4.52 6.16 2.86
CA LEU A 20 -4.38 4.72 3.05
C LEU A 20 -5.41 4.16 4.04
N VAL A 21 -5.72 4.91 5.11
CA VAL A 21 -6.75 4.54 6.10
C VAL A 21 -8.12 4.40 5.43
N ASP A 22 -8.47 5.31 4.52
CA ASP A 22 -9.72 5.24 3.78
C ASP A 22 -9.78 4.00 2.88
N HIS A 23 -8.66 3.60 2.26
CA HIS A 23 -8.61 2.36 1.46
C HIS A 23 -8.88 1.13 2.32
N ILE A 24 -8.28 1.07 3.51
CA ILE A 24 -8.46 -0.05 4.45
C ILE A 24 -9.90 -0.10 4.96
N HIS A 25 -10.48 1.03 5.34
CA HIS A 25 -11.89 1.09 5.75
C HIS A 25 -12.85 0.71 4.62
N ALA A 26 -12.58 1.16 3.38
CA ALA A 26 -13.36 0.74 2.22
C ALA A 26 -13.27 -0.77 2.01
N LEU A 27 -12.06 -1.34 2.01
CA LEU A 27 -11.85 -2.79 1.88
C LEU A 27 -12.67 -3.56 2.92
N MET A 28 -12.55 -3.20 4.20
CA MET A 28 -13.29 -3.86 5.29
C MET A 28 -14.80 -3.72 5.14
N SER A 29 -15.27 -2.53 4.75
CA SER A 29 -16.71 -2.26 4.59
C SER A 29 -17.33 -3.03 3.43
N PHE A 30 -16.64 -3.13 2.29
CA PHE A 30 -17.14 -3.83 1.10
C PHE A 30 -17.03 -5.35 1.22
N THR A 31 -16.02 -5.86 1.92
CA THR A 31 -15.76 -7.30 2.01
C THR A 31 -16.28 -7.95 3.30
N GLY A 32 -16.53 -7.18 4.36
CA GLY A 32 -16.79 -7.69 5.70
C GLY A 32 -15.56 -8.27 6.39
N LEU A 33 -14.36 -8.05 5.86
CA LEU A 33 -13.11 -8.49 6.49
C LEU A 33 -12.91 -7.83 7.85
N LYS A 34 -12.47 -8.63 8.83
CA LYS A 34 -12.03 -8.15 10.14
C LYS A 34 -10.61 -7.56 10.03
N PRO A 35 -10.20 -6.66 10.93
CA PRO A 35 -8.87 -6.03 10.92
C PRO A 35 -7.74 -6.96 11.39
N ASP A 36 -7.75 -8.23 10.96
CA ASP A 36 -6.74 -9.25 11.26
C ASP A 36 -5.94 -9.61 10.00
N PHE A 37 -5.44 -8.57 9.34
CA PHE A 37 -4.57 -8.68 8.16
C PHE A 37 -3.45 -7.65 8.24
N LEU A 38 -2.42 -7.84 7.43
CA LEU A 38 -1.26 -6.95 7.39
C LEU A 38 -1.35 -6.05 6.14
N ALA A 39 -1.09 -4.75 6.28
CA ALA A 39 -0.87 -3.87 5.14
C ALA A 39 0.62 -3.81 4.79
N LEU A 40 0.96 -4.07 3.52
CA LEU A 40 2.30 -3.84 2.98
C LEU A 40 2.31 -2.51 2.24
N VAL A 41 3.17 -1.59 2.66
CA VAL A 41 3.19 -0.19 2.20
C VAL A 41 4.57 0.19 1.67
N ASN A 42 4.61 1.00 0.62
CA ASN A 42 5.88 1.48 0.07
C ASN A 42 6.49 2.57 0.95
N LYS A 43 7.75 2.36 1.33
CA LYS A 43 8.53 3.28 2.15
C LYS A 43 9.24 4.37 1.34
N ARG A 44 9.51 4.13 0.06
CA ARG A 44 10.26 5.07 -0.79
C ARG A 44 9.47 6.34 -1.07
N ASP A 45 10.17 7.44 -1.28
CA ASP A 45 9.56 8.66 -1.80
C ASP A 45 9.17 8.49 -3.26
N ILE A 46 8.00 9.05 -3.58
CA ILE A 46 7.42 9.03 -4.90
C ILE A 46 7.04 10.46 -5.22
N ASP A 47 7.55 10.97 -6.35
CA ASP A 47 7.10 12.23 -6.90
C ASP A 47 5.96 11.94 -7.88
N VAL A 48 4.84 12.63 -7.71
CA VAL A 48 3.69 12.55 -8.60
C VAL A 48 3.08 13.93 -8.82
N PRO A 49 2.61 14.22 -10.04
CA PRO A 49 1.96 15.49 -10.31
C PRO A 49 0.62 15.57 -9.56
N PRO A 50 0.20 16.78 -9.13
CA PRO A 50 -1.17 16.98 -8.68
C PRO A 50 -2.20 16.56 -9.76
N PRO A 51 -3.37 16.02 -9.39
CA PRO A 51 -3.90 15.89 -8.02
C PRO A 51 -3.51 14.57 -7.31
N PHE A 52 -2.64 13.75 -7.89
CA PHE A 52 -2.28 12.45 -7.32
C PHE A 52 -1.53 12.61 -6.00
N GLN A 53 -1.80 11.71 -5.06
CA GLN A 53 -1.19 11.69 -3.74
C GLN A 53 -0.57 10.32 -3.46
N VAL A 54 0.57 10.33 -2.77
CA VAL A 54 1.24 9.11 -2.32
C VAL A 54 0.52 8.55 -1.10
N LEU A 55 0.25 7.25 -1.09
CA LEU A 55 -0.36 6.60 0.07
C LEU A 55 0.71 6.31 1.12
N ARG A 56 0.52 6.88 2.31
CA ARG A 56 1.42 6.72 3.46
C ARG A 56 0.67 6.14 4.65
N PRO A 57 1.35 5.34 5.50
CA PRO A 57 0.77 4.88 6.74
C PRO A 57 0.59 6.05 7.72
N SER A 58 -0.35 5.91 8.64
CA SER A 58 -0.64 6.87 9.69
C SER A 58 -0.87 6.15 11.01
N ALA A 59 -0.80 6.91 12.13
CA ALA A 59 -0.89 6.35 13.47
C ALA A 59 -2.26 5.74 13.79
N ASP A 60 -3.30 6.10 13.05
CA ASP A 60 -4.68 5.65 13.18
C ASP A 60 -5.03 4.50 12.23
N MET A 61 -4.04 3.87 11.60
CA MET A 61 -4.24 2.67 10.79
C MET A 61 -4.99 1.58 11.60
N PRO A 62 -6.11 1.05 11.08
CA PRO A 62 -6.93 0.07 11.81
C PRO A 62 -6.33 -1.35 11.77
N VAL A 63 -5.22 -1.54 11.06
CA VAL A 63 -4.50 -2.81 10.90
C VAL A 63 -2.99 -2.58 11.09
N SER A 64 -2.28 -3.65 11.46
CA SER A 64 -0.81 -3.64 11.45
C SER A 64 -0.29 -3.41 10.03
N PHE A 65 0.86 -2.76 9.90
CA PHE A 65 1.51 -2.54 8.62
C PHE A 65 3.01 -2.80 8.69
N VAL A 66 3.58 -3.13 7.53
CA VAL A 66 5.02 -3.21 7.28
C VAL A 66 5.36 -2.30 6.11
N GLU A 67 6.46 -1.58 6.24
CA GLU A 67 7.00 -0.72 5.20
C GLU A 67 8.15 -1.43 4.47
N ALA A 68 8.11 -1.44 3.14
CA ALA A 68 9.16 -2.02 2.30
C ALA A 68 9.47 -1.12 1.10
N GLU A 69 10.59 -1.36 0.43
CA GLU A 69 10.87 -0.70 -0.85
C GLU A 69 10.11 -1.47 -1.91
N LEU A 70 9.10 -0.84 -2.53
CA LEU A 70 8.23 -1.53 -3.47
C LEU A 70 8.17 -0.84 -4.83
N LYS A 71 8.64 0.41 -4.95
CA LYS A 71 8.57 1.20 -6.19
C LYS A 71 9.67 0.78 -7.17
N ASP A 72 9.29 0.57 -8.43
CA ASP A 72 10.19 0.42 -9.57
C ASP A 72 10.71 1.79 -10.03
N ASP A 73 12.04 1.93 -10.11
CA ASP A 73 12.70 3.18 -10.53
C ASP A 73 13.02 3.23 -12.02
N HIS A 74 12.75 2.15 -12.78
CA HIS A 74 12.98 2.12 -14.22
C HIS A 74 11.84 2.77 -15.03
N PHE A 75 10.77 3.20 -14.37
CA PHE A 75 9.58 3.75 -14.99
C PHE A 75 9.25 5.13 -14.43
N ASP A 76 8.83 6.02 -15.32
CA ASP A 76 8.46 7.40 -14.96
C ASP A 76 7.16 7.44 -14.16
N TRP A 77 6.21 6.54 -14.45
CA TRP A 77 4.97 6.42 -13.69
C TRP A 77 5.13 5.42 -12.55
N PRO A 78 4.71 5.74 -11.31
CA PRO A 78 4.91 4.86 -10.17
C PRO A 78 4.21 3.52 -10.35
N GLN A 79 4.99 2.45 -10.21
CA GLN A 79 4.48 1.08 -10.18
C GLN A 79 5.32 0.22 -9.25
N HIS A 80 4.79 -0.94 -8.88
CA HIS A 80 5.51 -1.89 -8.06
C HIS A 80 6.63 -2.57 -8.85
N ASP A 81 7.82 -2.65 -8.25
CA ASP A 81 8.89 -3.54 -8.71
C ASP A 81 8.51 -4.98 -8.32
N PRO A 82 8.36 -5.90 -9.29
CA PRO A 82 7.91 -7.25 -9.00
C PRO A 82 8.92 -8.05 -8.17
N MET A 83 10.22 -7.77 -8.30
CA MET A 83 11.27 -8.46 -7.54
C MET A 83 11.28 -7.98 -6.09
N LEU A 84 11.19 -6.68 -5.87
CA LEU A 84 11.13 -6.12 -4.51
C LEU A 84 9.84 -6.51 -3.78
N LEU A 85 8.70 -6.51 -4.50
CA LEU A 85 7.43 -6.98 -3.95
C LEU A 85 7.49 -8.46 -3.58
N GLY A 86 8.05 -9.31 -4.45
CA GLY A 86 8.26 -10.73 -4.17
C GLY A 86 9.11 -10.96 -2.93
N GLN A 87 10.21 -10.20 -2.80
CA GLN A 87 11.08 -10.26 -1.63
C GLN A 87 10.33 -9.87 -0.34
N ALA A 88 9.62 -8.74 -0.35
CA ALA A 88 8.87 -8.28 0.82
C ALA A 88 7.79 -9.28 1.29
N LEU A 89 7.10 -9.92 0.34
CA LEU A 89 6.13 -10.98 0.66
C LEU A 89 6.80 -12.24 1.22
N SER A 90 7.99 -12.60 0.73
CA SER A 90 8.78 -13.72 1.27
C SER A 90 9.25 -13.42 2.70
N ASP A 91 9.68 -12.18 2.96
CA ASP A 91 10.12 -11.75 4.29
C ASP A 91 8.96 -11.82 5.30
N ILE A 92 7.78 -11.32 4.93
CA ILE A 92 6.56 -11.43 5.75
C ILE A 92 6.22 -12.90 6.03
N TRP A 93 6.28 -13.76 5.01
CA TRP A 93 5.97 -15.20 5.15
C TRP A 93 6.92 -15.90 6.12
N GLU A 94 8.20 -15.54 6.11
CA GLU A 94 9.23 -16.09 6.98
C GLU A 94 9.29 -15.43 8.37
N GLY A 95 8.54 -14.35 8.59
CA GLY A 95 8.53 -13.57 9.83
C GLY A 95 9.78 -12.72 10.02
N ARG A 96 10.39 -12.26 8.94
CA ARG A 96 11.58 -11.39 8.91
C ARG A 96 11.22 -9.91 8.86
#